data_AF-A0A429JJ74-F1
#
_entry.id   AF-A0A429JJ74-F1
#
_cell.length_a   1.000
_cell.length_b   1.000
_cell.length_c   1.000
_cell.angle_alpha   90.00
_cell.angle_beta   90.00
_cell.angle_gamma   90.00
#
_symmetry.space_group_name_H-M   'P 1'
#
loop_
_entity.id
_entity.type
_entity.pdbx_description
1 polymer ?
#
loop_
_entity_poly.entity_id
_entity_poly.type
_entity_poly.pdbx_seq_one_letter_code
_entity_poly.pdbx_strand_id
1 'polypeptide(L)'
;MSAVPPTSVMPLLIDFARTGSVGPVRCGDQLPALTKILGPPWATGTSSGHDGLPYLYAYGNLEIGTCQFFCQRIESIYLQTGWAECEFELPLPEWGHVRSLSERLTYRRVVDTLEAAGCRWEECAPLTFDDQRTIRVVDSQVQFGFAVPEEGEPTLSIASVAPPAHRCGPAAPA
;
A
#
# COMPACT_ATOMS: atom_id res chain seq x y z
N MET A 1 24.86 13.57 12.61
CA MET A 1 23.71 13.21 11.76
C MET A 1 22.53 14.02 12.27
N SER A 2 22.04 15.00 11.50
CA SER A 2 20.85 15.76 11.92
C SER A 2 19.65 14.83 11.89
N ALA A 3 18.98 14.67 13.03
CA ALA A 3 17.73 13.92 13.10
C ALA A 3 16.71 14.61 12.20
N VAL A 4 16.25 13.91 11.17
CA VAL A 4 15.14 14.35 10.34
C VAL A 4 13.89 14.42 11.24
N PRO A 5 13.15 15.53 11.27
CA PRO A 5 12.01 15.66 12.17
C PRO A 5 10.96 14.59 11.83
N PRO A 6 10.30 14.04 12.86
CA PRO A 6 9.27 13.04 12.62
C PRO A 6 8.15 13.64 11.78
N THR A 7 7.70 12.89 10.78
CA THR A 7 6.74 13.35 9.77
C THR A 7 5.46 12.51 9.88
N SER A 8 4.29 13.14 9.81
CA SER A 8 3.03 12.41 9.79
C SER A 8 2.81 11.83 8.39
N VAL A 9 2.55 10.52 8.33
CA VAL A 9 2.17 9.81 7.09
C VAL A 9 0.67 9.91 6.81
N MET A 10 -0.12 10.47 7.73
CA MET A 10 -1.58 10.59 7.59
C MET A 10 -2.02 11.30 6.30
N PRO A 11 -1.42 12.43 5.86
CA PRO A 11 -1.81 13.06 4.61
C PRO A 11 -1.67 12.13 3.41
N LEU A 12 -0.57 11.35 3.35
CA LEU A 12 -0.36 10.36 2.31
C LEU A 12 -1.42 9.25 2.34
N LEU A 13 -1.77 8.75 3.52
CA LEU A 13 -2.81 7.73 3.67
C LEU A 13 -4.19 8.24 3.25
N ILE A 14 -4.50 9.51 3.51
CA ILE A 14 -5.75 10.13 3.06
C ILE A 14 -5.76 10.33 1.54
N ASP A 15 -4.67 10.78 0.94
CA ASP A 15 -4.56 10.88 -0.51
C ASP A 15 -4.68 9.50 -1.17
N PHE A 16 -4.07 8.48 -0.56
CA PHE A 16 -4.21 7.11 -1.02
C PHE A 16 -5.66 6.64 -0.89
N ALA A 17 -6.30 6.81 0.26
CA ALA A 17 -7.71 6.51 0.49
C ALA A 17 -8.64 7.17 -0.54
N ARG A 18 -8.36 8.41 -0.96
CA ARG A 18 -9.19 9.13 -1.94
C ARG A 18 -8.97 8.66 -3.37
N THR A 19 -7.74 8.27 -3.72
CA THR A 19 -7.33 8.12 -5.11
C THR A 19 -7.00 6.70 -5.53
N GLY A 20 -6.80 5.79 -4.58
CA GLY A 20 -6.20 4.48 -4.82
C GLY A 20 -4.79 4.55 -5.40
N SER A 21 -4.10 5.70 -5.28
CA SER A 21 -2.78 5.97 -5.85
C SER A 21 -1.81 6.48 -4.78
N VAL A 22 -0.52 6.17 -4.92
CA VAL A 22 0.55 6.68 -4.04
C VAL A 22 1.53 7.49 -4.89
N GLY A 23 1.44 8.82 -4.82
CA GLY A 23 2.22 9.70 -5.70
C GLY A 23 1.97 9.36 -7.18
N PRO A 24 3.00 9.02 -7.98
CA PRO A 24 2.83 8.62 -9.38
C PRO A 24 2.38 7.16 -9.55
N VAL A 25 2.28 6.37 -8.49
CA VAL A 25 1.97 4.93 -8.56
C VAL A 25 0.47 4.72 -8.62
N ARG A 26 -0.02 4.09 -9.70
CA ARG A 26 -1.44 3.80 -9.91
C ARG A 26 -1.63 2.39 -10.43
N CYS A 27 -2.67 1.70 -9.95
CA CYS A 27 -3.07 0.43 -10.55
C CYS A 27 -3.48 0.66 -12.01
N GLY A 28 -2.94 -0.18 -12.89
CA GLY A 28 -3.14 -0.09 -14.32
C GLY A 28 -2.01 0.56 -15.12
N ASP A 29 -1.09 1.25 -14.46
CA ASP A 29 0.12 1.76 -15.09
C ASP A 29 1.13 0.63 -15.38
N GLN A 30 2.19 0.96 -16.09
CA GLN A 30 3.23 0.03 -16.54
C GLN A 30 4.49 0.20 -15.70
N LEU A 31 5.02 -0.91 -15.16
CA LEU A 31 6.24 -0.88 -14.35
C LEU A 31 7.42 -0.15 -15.03
N PRO A 32 7.73 -0.37 -16.33
CA PRO A 32 8.85 0.34 -16.97
C PRO A 32 8.68 1.87 -17.02
N ALA A 33 7.44 2.36 -17.13
CA ALA A 33 7.17 3.80 -17.09
C ALA A 33 7.38 4.34 -15.68
N LEU A 34 6.92 3.61 -14.67
CA LEU A 34 7.11 3.98 -13.27
C LEU A 34 8.59 3.99 -12.87
N THR A 35 9.37 2.99 -13.29
CA THR A 35 10.82 2.91 -13.01
C THR A 35 11.60 4.09 -13.59
N LYS A 36 11.13 4.70 -14.69
CA LYS A 36 11.74 5.94 -15.21
C LYS A 36 11.49 7.15 -14.29
N ILE A 37 10.41 7.14 -13.53
CA ILE A 37 10.01 8.22 -12.62
C ILE A 37 10.65 8.02 -11.24
N LEU A 38 10.55 6.82 -10.68
CA LEU A 38 10.98 6.49 -9.31
C LEU A 38 12.42 5.96 -9.23
N GLY A 39 13.03 5.62 -10.37
CA GLY A 39 14.26 4.82 -10.40
C GLY A 39 13.97 3.32 -10.26
N PRO A 40 15.02 2.48 -10.21
CA PRO A 40 14.87 1.04 -10.02
C PRO A 40 14.31 0.71 -8.62
N PRO A 41 13.55 -0.39 -8.49
CA PRO A 41 13.12 -0.91 -7.19
C PRO A 41 14.34 -1.28 -6.33
N TRP A 42 14.21 -1.13 -5.02
CA TRP A 42 15.28 -1.41 -4.06
C TRP A 42 15.38 -2.89 -3.73
N ALA A 43 14.26 -3.61 -3.83
CA ALA A 43 14.22 -5.06 -3.77
C ALA A 43 13.13 -5.62 -4.69
N THR A 44 13.30 -6.87 -5.10
CA THR A 44 12.31 -7.61 -5.90
C THR A 44 12.11 -9.01 -5.33
N GLY A 45 10.88 -9.51 -5.32
CA GLY A 45 10.55 -10.85 -4.83
C GLY A 45 9.34 -11.45 -5.51
N THR A 46 9.09 -12.73 -5.27
CA THR A 46 7.88 -13.43 -5.71
C THR A 46 6.97 -13.66 -4.51
N SER A 47 5.71 -13.23 -4.56
CA SER A 47 4.78 -13.39 -3.42
C SER A 47 4.33 -14.85 -3.20
N SER A 48 4.64 -15.75 -4.14
CA SER A 48 4.38 -17.19 -4.03
C SER A 48 5.34 -17.91 -4.99
N GLY A 49 5.70 -19.16 -4.69
CA GLY A 49 6.65 -19.97 -5.46
C GLY A 49 6.30 -20.16 -6.94
N HIS A 50 6.95 -21.15 -7.57
CA HIS A 50 7.06 -21.41 -9.02
C HIS A 50 5.77 -21.33 -9.89
N ASP A 51 4.59 -21.17 -9.30
CA ASP A 51 3.27 -21.38 -9.92
C ASP A 51 2.46 -20.09 -10.17
N GLY A 52 3.08 -18.90 -10.08
CA GLY A 52 2.57 -17.69 -10.74
C GLY A 52 1.55 -16.85 -9.98
N LEU A 53 2.05 -15.91 -9.17
CA LEU A 53 1.35 -14.77 -8.54
C LEU A 53 2.37 -13.62 -8.35
N PRO A 54 1.96 -12.34 -8.18
CA PRO A 54 2.66 -11.17 -8.74
C PRO A 54 4.12 -11.00 -8.29
N TYR A 55 4.97 -10.48 -9.21
CA TYR A 55 6.33 -10.07 -8.85
C TYR A 55 6.15 -8.81 -8.01
N LEU A 56 6.68 -8.85 -6.80
CA LEU A 56 6.70 -7.74 -5.87
C LEU A 56 7.94 -6.90 -6.13
N TYR A 57 7.73 -5.60 -6.29
CA TYR A 57 8.77 -4.59 -6.45
C TYR A 57 8.66 -3.61 -5.28
N ALA A 58 9.69 -3.56 -4.44
CA ALA A 58 9.68 -2.76 -3.22
C ALA A 58 10.54 -1.50 -3.38
N TYR A 59 10.01 -0.39 -2.86
CA TYR A 59 10.66 0.92 -2.73
C TYR A 59 10.50 1.38 -1.27
N GLY A 60 11.09 0.63 -0.34
CA GLY A 60 10.93 0.86 1.09
C GLY A 60 9.58 0.33 1.57
N ASN A 61 8.77 1.21 2.16
CA ASN A 61 7.43 0.87 2.65
C ASN A 61 6.39 0.74 1.54
N LEU A 62 6.73 1.12 0.30
CA LEU A 62 5.87 0.92 -0.87
C LEU A 62 6.24 -0.37 -1.59
N GLU A 63 5.28 -1.28 -1.73
CA GLU A 63 5.40 -2.48 -2.55
C GLU A 63 4.37 -2.47 -3.69
N ILE A 64 4.77 -3.02 -4.83
CA ILE A 64 3.97 -3.04 -6.05
C ILE A 64 3.90 -4.46 -6.59
N GLY A 65 2.69 -4.98 -6.78
CA GLY A 65 2.44 -6.23 -7.50
C GLY A 65 2.11 -5.97 -8.98
N THR A 66 2.61 -6.82 -9.87
CA THR A 66 2.40 -6.68 -11.33
C THR A 66 1.97 -7.99 -12.01
N CYS A 67 1.27 -7.91 -13.16
CA CYS A 67 1.07 -9.07 -14.05
C CYS A 67 2.44 -9.48 -14.60
N GLN A 68 2.95 -10.60 -14.08
CA GLN A 68 4.23 -11.17 -14.51
C GLN A 68 4.16 -11.75 -15.93
N PHE A 69 2.97 -12.19 -16.37
CA PHE A 69 2.84 -13.08 -17.51
C PHE A 69 3.06 -12.41 -18.88
N PHE A 70 2.68 -11.13 -19.04
CA PHE A 70 2.74 -10.49 -20.36
C PHE A 70 3.13 -9.01 -20.36
N CYS A 71 2.57 -8.20 -19.46
CA CYS A 71 2.54 -6.75 -19.67
C CYS A 71 3.09 -5.92 -18.53
N GLN A 72 3.53 -6.51 -17.39
CA GLN A 72 4.05 -5.77 -16.24
C GLN A 72 3.15 -4.59 -15.79
N ARG A 73 1.83 -4.74 -16.01
CA ARG A 73 0.83 -3.80 -15.53
C ARG A 73 0.76 -3.92 -14.02
N ILE A 74 0.72 -2.78 -13.33
CA ILE A 74 0.55 -2.73 -11.88
C ILE A 74 -0.86 -3.21 -11.53
N GLU A 75 -0.95 -4.24 -10.70
CA GLU A 75 -2.20 -4.86 -10.27
C GLU A 75 -2.51 -4.57 -8.80
N SER A 76 -1.49 -4.29 -8.01
CA SER A 76 -1.66 -3.97 -6.61
C SER A 76 -0.60 -3.02 -6.10
N ILE A 77 -1.01 -2.22 -5.11
CA ILE A 77 -0.16 -1.27 -4.39
C ILE A 77 -0.33 -1.57 -2.90
N TYR A 78 0.77 -1.63 -2.18
CA TYR A 78 0.81 -1.85 -0.73
C TYR A 78 1.70 -0.80 -0.08
N LEU A 79 1.21 -0.21 1.01
CA LEU A 79 1.97 0.60 1.94
C LEU A 79 2.11 -0.19 3.25
N GLN A 80 3.31 -0.70 3.51
CA GLN A 80 3.66 -1.44 4.71
C GLN A 80 3.95 -0.45 5.85
N THR A 81 3.18 -0.52 6.93
CA THR A 81 3.36 0.36 8.11
C THR A 81 3.71 -0.41 9.38
N GLY A 82 3.60 -1.74 9.36
CA GLY A 82 3.76 -2.60 10.55
C GLY A 82 5.16 -3.15 10.82
N TRP A 83 6.09 -3.13 9.86
CA TRP A 83 7.35 -3.91 9.98
C TRP A 83 8.49 -3.23 10.75
N ALA A 84 8.49 -1.91 10.90
CA ALA A 84 9.70 -1.19 11.28
C ALA A 84 9.51 -0.21 12.45
N GLU A 85 8.60 -0.52 13.39
CA GLU A 85 8.33 0.29 14.61
C GLU A 85 8.55 1.80 14.41
N CYS A 86 7.70 2.40 13.58
CA CYS A 86 7.72 3.82 13.22
C CYS A 86 8.76 4.22 12.17
N GLU A 87 9.48 3.36 11.48
CA GLU A 87 10.29 3.76 10.30
C GLU A 87 9.48 3.69 9.01
N PHE A 88 9.63 4.73 8.19
CA PHE A 88 8.89 4.88 6.94
C PHE A 88 9.74 5.57 5.87
N GLU A 89 9.79 4.98 4.69
CA GLU A 89 10.59 5.43 3.56
C GLU A 89 9.84 5.16 2.24
N LEU A 90 9.89 6.12 1.31
CA LEU A 90 9.27 6.02 -0.01
C LEU A 90 10.15 6.70 -1.07
N PRO A 91 10.04 6.31 -2.36
CA PRO A 91 10.81 6.90 -3.45
C PRO A 91 10.21 8.25 -3.91
N LEU A 92 9.74 9.09 -2.97
CA LEU A 92 9.11 10.38 -3.25
C LEU A 92 10.02 11.52 -2.73
N PRO A 93 10.02 12.72 -3.35
CA PRO A 93 10.94 13.81 -2.99
C PRO A 93 10.96 14.18 -1.50
N GLU A 94 9.86 14.01 -0.78
CA GLU A 94 9.77 14.28 0.67
C GLU A 94 10.11 13.06 1.55
N TRP A 95 10.17 11.86 0.97
CA TRP A 95 10.25 10.58 1.68
C TRP A 95 11.47 9.73 1.32
N GLY A 96 12.35 10.20 0.43
CA GLY A 96 13.51 9.47 -0.10
C GLY A 96 14.63 9.13 0.89
N HIS A 97 14.34 9.21 2.17
CA HIS A 97 15.19 8.78 3.29
C HIS A 97 14.29 8.19 4.36
N VAL A 98 14.80 7.19 5.09
CA VAL A 98 14.13 6.63 6.28
C VAL A 98 13.76 7.73 7.27
N ARG A 99 12.49 7.76 7.68
CA ARG A 99 11.96 8.69 8.68
C ARG A 99 11.26 7.95 9.79
N SER A 100 11.40 8.47 11.02
CA SER A 100 10.50 8.09 12.09
C SER A 100 9.12 8.75 11.88
N LEU A 101 8.06 7.97 11.97
CA LEU A 101 6.70 8.45 12.08
C LEU A 101 6.54 9.19 13.39
N SER A 102 5.85 10.32 13.36
CA SER A 102 5.59 11.14 14.55
C SER A 102 4.65 10.48 15.55
N GLU A 103 3.98 9.40 15.15
CA GLU A 103 2.89 8.81 15.91
C GLU A 103 2.57 7.39 15.48
N ARG A 104 1.94 6.65 16.40
CA ARG A 104 1.33 5.36 16.11
C ARG A 104 0.07 5.57 15.28
N LEU A 105 -0.07 4.75 14.23
CA LEU A 105 -1.23 4.73 13.34
C LEU A 105 -2.31 3.82 13.91
N THR A 106 -2.98 4.28 14.97
CA THR A 106 -4.01 3.46 15.62
C THR A 106 -5.30 3.40 14.79
N TYR A 107 -6.12 2.36 15.01
CA TYR A 107 -7.40 2.19 14.33
C TYR A 107 -8.29 3.43 14.45
N ARG A 108 -8.50 3.92 15.68
CA ARG A 108 -9.35 5.09 15.91
C ARG A 108 -8.84 6.30 15.13
N ARG A 109 -7.53 6.54 15.16
CA ARG A 109 -6.93 7.68 14.47
C ARG A 109 -7.14 7.62 12.95
N VAL A 110 -6.90 6.45 12.35
CA VAL A 110 -7.07 6.27 10.91
C VAL A 110 -8.53 6.50 10.53
N VAL A 111 -9.47 5.90 11.27
CA VAL A 111 -10.92 6.08 11.06
C VAL A 111 -11.34 7.55 11.21
N ASP A 112 -10.99 8.20 12.32
CA ASP A 112 -11.35 9.60 12.58
C ASP A 112 -10.84 10.52 11.47
N THR A 113 -9.64 10.25 10.95
CA THR A 113 -9.04 11.06 9.87
C THR A 113 -9.72 10.78 8.53
N LEU A 114 -10.08 9.53 8.22
CA LEU A 114 -10.85 9.19 7.03
C LEU A 114 -12.22 9.87 7.05
N GLU A 115 -12.92 9.84 8.19
CA GLU A 115 -14.21 10.50 8.37
C GLU A 115 -14.11 12.01 8.22
N ALA A 116 -13.12 12.63 8.87
CA ALA A 116 -12.85 14.07 8.72
C ALA A 116 -12.51 14.46 7.27
N ALA A 117 -11.89 13.55 6.52
CA ALA A 117 -11.59 13.73 5.11
C ALA A 117 -12.78 13.44 4.16
N GLY A 118 -13.93 13.00 4.69
CA GLY A 118 -15.11 12.64 3.91
C GLY A 118 -14.99 11.29 3.17
N CYS A 119 -14.01 10.46 3.52
CA CYS A 119 -13.83 9.13 2.93
C CYS A 119 -14.82 8.15 3.55
N ARG A 120 -15.81 7.70 2.78
CA ARG A 120 -16.74 6.66 3.22
C ARG A 120 -16.03 5.32 3.29
N TRP A 121 -16.20 4.60 4.38
CA TRP A 121 -15.57 3.31 4.61
C TRP A 121 -16.58 2.30 5.18
N GLU A 122 -16.27 1.03 5.03
CA GLU A 122 -17.00 -0.10 5.60
C GLU A 122 -16.04 -1.15 6.16
N GLU A 123 -16.51 -1.99 7.07
CA GLU A 123 -15.72 -3.13 7.53
C GLU A 123 -15.60 -4.18 6.41
N CYS A 124 -14.39 -4.69 6.19
CA CYS A 124 -14.14 -5.78 5.27
C CYS A 124 -14.21 -7.11 6.04
N ALA A 125 -15.43 -7.62 6.22
CA ALA A 125 -15.69 -8.85 6.97
C ALA A 125 -14.82 -10.06 6.52
N PRO A 126 -14.56 -10.30 5.22
CA PRO A 126 -13.70 -11.42 4.80
C PRO A 126 -12.24 -11.33 5.27
N LEU A 127 -11.77 -10.14 5.64
CA LEU A 127 -10.41 -9.86 6.09
C LEU A 127 -10.37 -9.36 7.54
N THR A 128 -11.42 -9.63 8.31
CA THR A 128 -11.52 -9.29 9.73
C THR A 128 -11.77 -10.57 10.52
N PHE A 129 -10.81 -10.92 11.37
CA PHE A 129 -10.78 -12.16 12.18
C PHE A 129 -9.79 -11.98 13.33
N ASP A 130 -9.91 -12.76 14.41
CA ASP A 130 -9.03 -12.85 15.59
C ASP A 130 -8.01 -11.71 15.81
N ASP A 131 -6.87 -11.75 15.10
CA ASP A 131 -5.71 -10.87 15.23
C ASP A 131 -5.63 -9.74 14.16
N GLN A 132 -6.66 -9.59 13.34
CA GLN A 132 -6.72 -8.64 12.24
C GLN A 132 -8.08 -7.96 12.11
N ARG A 133 -8.06 -6.64 11.90
CA ARG A 133 -9.24 -5.88 11.47
C ARG A 133 -8.94 -5.22 10.14
N THR A 134 -9.90 -5.24 9.21
CA THR A 134 -9.74 -4.54 7.94
C THR A 134 -10.95 -3.68 7.64
N ILE A 135 -10.71 -2.43 7.25
CA ILE A 135 -11.74 -1.56 6.67
C ILE A 135 -11.42 -1.29 5.21
N ARG A 136 -12.44 -0.98 4.41
CA ARG A 136 -12.31 -0.65 3.00
C ARG A 136 -12.97 0.69 2.71
N VAL A 137 -12.26 1.58 2.03
CA VAL A 137 -12.82 2.82 1.49
C VAL A 137 -13.66 2.48 0.27
N VAL A 138 -14.92 2.91 0.28
CA VAL A 138 -15.94 2.49 -0.70
C VAL A 138 -15.58 2.96 -2.11
N ASP A 139 -15.13 4.20 -2.26
CA ASP A 139 -14.96 4.80 -3.59
C ASP A 139 -13.66 4.35 -4.28
N SER A 140 -12.56 4.21 -3.52
CA SER A 140 -11.24 3.84 -4.05
C SER A 140 -10.90 2.36 -3.92
N GLN A 141 -11.68 1.61 -3.14
CA GLN A 141 -11.42 0.22 -2.76
C GLN A 141 -10.12 0.01 -1.97
N VAL A 142 -9.49 1.08 -1.48
CA VAL A 142 -8.32 0.99 -0.61
C VAL A 142 -8.72 0.32 0.70
N GLN A 143 -7.98 -0.71 1.07
CA GLN A 143 -8.14 -1.45 2.31
C GLN A 143 -7.08 -0.98 3.32
N PHE A 144 -7.49 -0.84 4.57
CA PHE A 144 -6.61 -0.57 5.70
C PHE A 144 -6.69 -1.77 6.64
N GLY A 145 -5.61 -2.55 6.70
CA GLY A 145 -5.46 -3.72 7.54
C GLY A 145 -4.69 -3.38 8.82
N PHE A 146 -5.30 -3.69 9.95
CA PHE A 146 -4.79 -3.42 11.29
C PHE A 146 -4.46 -4.73 11.99
N ALA A 147 -3.27 -4.81 12.59
CA ALA A 147 -2.99 -5.86 13.56
C ALA A 147 -3.72 -5.56 14.86
N VAL A 148 -4.43 -6.56 15.39
CA VAL A 148 -5.13 -6.53 16.67
C VAL A 148 -4.28 -7.30 17.68
N PRO A 149 -3.59 -6.62 18.62
CA PRO A 149 -2.82 -7.30 19.65
C PRO A 149 -3.74 -7.94 20.71
N GLU A 150 -3.21 -8.87 21.50
CA GLU A 150 -3.91 -9.43 22.68
C GLU A 150 -4.29 -8.33 23.68
N GLU A 151 -3.41 -7.34 23.86
CA GLU A 151 -3.63 -6.16 24.69
C GLU A 151 -3.22 -4.88 23.94
N GLY A 152 -4.04 -3.83 24.03
CA GLY A 152 -3.77 -2.52 23.44
C GLY A 152 -4.72 -2.15 22.29
N GLU A 153 -4.41 -1.05 21.62
CA GLU A 153 -5.20 -0.56 20.48
C GLU A 153 -4.67 -1.15 19.16
N PRO A 154 -5.54 -1.58 18.23
CA PRO A 154 -5.09 -2.05 16.93
C PRO A 154 -4.31 -0.97 16.17
N THR A 155 -3.26 -1.38 15.48
CA THR A 155 -2.38 -0.47 14.72
C THR A 155 -2.36 -0.86 13.25
N LEU A 156 -2.26 0.14 12.38
CA LEU A 156 -2.22 -0.07 10.94
C LEU A 156 -0.95 -0.84 10.59
N SER A 157 -1.13 -2.02 10.00
CA SER A 157 -0.05 -2.86 9.50
C SER A 157 0.19 -2.62 8.01
N ILE A 158 -0.89 -2.42 7.26
CA ILE A 158 -0.85 -2.28 5.81
C ILE A 158 -2.02 -1.43 5.31
N ALA A 159 -1.76 -0.57 4.33
CA ALA A 159 -2.81 0.00 3.47
C ALA A 159 -2.59 -0.51 2.04
N SER A 160 -3.62 -0.98 1.36
CA SER A 160 -3.44 -1.60 0.04
C SER A 160 -4.63 -1.38 -0.89
N VAL A 161 -4.38 -1.50 -2.19
CA VAL A 161 -5.45 -1.62 -3.19
C VAL A 161 -5.05 -2.67 -4.20
N ALA A 162 -5.99 -3.56 -4.52
CA ALA A 162 -5.82 -4.62 -5.50
C ALA A 162 -7.14 -4.77 -6.28
N PRO A 163 -7.34 -3.99 -7.35
CA PRO A 163 -8.49 -4.17 -8.23
C PRO A 163 -8.51 -5.58 -8.83
N PRO A 164 -9.65 -6.02 -9.40
CA PRO A 164 -9.72 -7.31 -10.07
C PRO A 164 -8.59 -7.48 -11.08
N ALA A 165 -7.93 -8.64 -11.03
CA ALA A 165 -6.85 -8.96 -11.95
C ALA A 165 -7.32 -8.77 -13.39
N HIS A 166 -6.48 -8.12 -14.20
CA HIS A 166 -6.82 -7.93 -15.59
C HIS A 166 -6.54 -9.20 -16.37
N ARG A 167 -7.24 -9.38 -17.50
CA ARG A 167 -6.99 -10.51 -18.39
C ARG A 167 -5.86 -10.13 -19.35
N CYS A 168 -4.63 -10.55 -19.02
CA CYS A 168 -3.47 -10.53 -19.90
C CYS A 168 -3.28 -11.92 -20.56
N GLY A 169 -3.01 -11.98 -21.87
CA GLY A 169 -2.85 -13.22 -22.63
C GLY A 169 -2.64 -12.97 -24.13
N PRO A 170 -2.13 -13.94 -24.90
CA PRO A 170 -2.13 -13.82 -26.35
C PRO A 170 -3.58 -13.63 -26.83
N ALA A 171 -3.80 -12.75 -27.81
CA ALA A 171 -5.09 -12.66 -28.47
C ALA A 171 -5.48 -14.05 -28.98
N ALA A 172 -6.74 -14.47 -28.79
CA ALA A 172 -7.23 -15.69 -29.42
C ALA A 172 -6.98 -15.56 -30.93
N PRO A 173 -6.42 -16.59 -31.60
CA PRO A 173 -6.26 -16.54 -33.05
C PRO A 173 -7.64 -16.29 -33.67
N ALA A 174 -7.68 -15.35 -34.62
CA ALA A 174 -8.88 -15.00 -35.38
C ALA A 174 -9.42 -16.18 -36.18
#